data_AF-A0A951AA94-F1
#
_entry.id   AF-A0A951AA94-F1
#
_cell.length_a   1.000
_cell.length_b   1.000
_cell.length_c   1.000
_cell.angle_alpha   90.00
_cell.angle_beta   90.00
_cell.angle_gamma   90.00
#
_symmetry.space_group_name_H-M   'P 1'
#
loop_
_entity.id
_entity.type
_entity.pdbx_description
1 polymer ?
#
loop_
_entity_poly.entity_id
_entity_poly.type
_entity_poly.pdbx_seq_one_letter_code
_entity_poly.pdbx_strand_id
1 'polypeptide(L)'
;MTILMQASRQWASRPADERYISLLDMQSIMTGRRERSRASVESTRALTVVPDESDPMRRGLYLGIERGPLAGQLLAPTHQAFGQICSLAATPSPASYFRESRVPAPIIADALNYNLRFTREVEDIGVLATLGDADNSLGVPAGSELRAATGPAYGRIWDADIVDALVERFGDGVSGHWRVPGEFGNRITVTQENTTLFASDRDMFVFLADEDRRIEVPDRRNGSGSMARGFFVWNSETGDKTLGLGFFLFDYVCQNRIVWGTDQYTEVRIRHTKGAPDR
;
A
#
# COMPACT_ATOMS: atom_id res chain seq x y z
N MET A 1 3.26 -30.16 7.46
CA MET A 1 4.09 -28.93 7.52
C MET A 1 3.30 -27.81 6.89
N THR A 2 3.09 -26.72 7.61
CA THR A 2 2.37 -25.54 7.11
C THR A 2 3.33 -24.66 6.30
N ILE A 3 2.85 -24.11 5.19
CA ILE A 3 3.59 -23.15 4.37
C ILE A 3 2.91 -21.78 4.45
N LEU A 4 3.69 -20.70 4.50
CA LEU A 4 3.17 -19.34 4.33
C LEU A 4 3.53 -18.82 2.94
N MET A 5 2.50 -18.35 2.25
CA MET A 5 2.58 -17.87 0.87
C MET A 5 2.52 -16.35 0.78
N GLN A 6 2.33 -15.62 1.90
CA GLN A 6 2.16 -14.16 1.88
C GLN A 6 3.33 -13.45 1.18
N ALA A 7 4.57 -13.73 1.60
CA ALA A 7 5.74 -13.09 1.02
C ALA A 7 5.96 -13.51 -0.45
N SER A 8 5.72 -14.78 -0.78
CA SER A 8 5.78 -15.29 -2.16
C SER A 8 4.77 -14.62 -3.09
N ARG A 9 3.54 -14.40 -2.63
CA ARG A 9 2.50 -13.70 -3.41
C ARG A 9 2.88 -12.25 -3.67
N GLN A 10 3.41 -11.55 -2.67
CA GLN A 10 3.91 -10.18 -2.83
C GLN A 10 5.06 -10.17 -3.84
N TRP A 11 6.06 -11.03 -3.66
CA TRP A 11 7.20 -11.14 -4.58
C TRP A 11 6.78 -11.41 -6.03
N ALA A 12 5.76 -12.24 -6.26
CA ALA A 12 5.27 -12.57 -7.59
C ALA A 12 4.49 -11.43 -8.26
N SER A 13 3.75 -10.61 -7.49
CA SER A 13 2.88 -9.57 -8.06
C SER A 13 3.50 -8.18 -8.11
N ARG A 14 4.55 -7.91 -7.33
CA ARG A 14 5.11 -6.56 -7.17
C ARG A 14 6.09 -6.24 -8.31
N PRO A 15 5.92 -5.14 -9.06
CA PRO A 15 6.91 -4.68 -10.03
C PRO A 15 8.17 -4.14 -9.33
N ALA A 16 9.25 -3.88 -10.08
CA ALA A 16 10.57 -3.56 -9.52
C ALA A 16 10.61 -2.25 -8.73
N ASP A 17 9.80 -1.26 -9.12
CA ASP A 17 9.65 0.04 -8.46
C ASP A 17 8.93 -0.03 -7.10
N GLU A 18 8.27 -1.15 -6.80
CA GLU A 18 7.62 -1.42 -5.51
C GLU A 18 8.49 -2.28 -4.59
N ARG A 19 9.76 -2.51 -4.93
CA ARG A 19 10.70 -3.40 -4.22
C ARG A 19 11.88 -2.63 -3.67
N TYR A 20 12.11 -2.75 -2.37
CA TYR A 20 13.16 -2.00 -1.66
C TYR A 20 14.28 -2.92 -1.20
N ILE A 21 15.51 -2.42 -1.23
CA ILE A 21 16.69 -3.23 -0.87
C ILE A 21 17.07 -3.12 0.61
N SER A 22 16.55 -2.11 1.31
CA SER A 22 16.71 -1.92 2.76
C SER A 22 15.52 -1.16 3.34
N LEU A 23 15.36 -1.20 4.66
CA LEU A 23 14.36 -0.39 5.36
C LEU A 23 14.65 1.11 5.24
N LEU A 24 15.92 1.53 5.14
CA LEU A 24 16.30 2.93 4.98
C LEU A 24 15.89 3.49 3.61
N ASP A 25 16.06 2.68 2.56
CA ASP A 25 15.61 3.00 1.21
C ASP A 25 14.09 3.16 1.16
N MET A 26 13.37 2.20 1.76
CA MET A 26 11.92 2.27 1.93
C MET A 26 11.48 3.49 2.74
N GLN A 27 12.18 3.79 3.85
CA GLN A 27 11.90 4.92 4.75
C GLN A 27 11.98 6.25 4.02
N SER A 28 13.05 6.46 3.24
CA SER A 28 13.26 7.69 2.45
C SER A 28 12.07 7.98 1.52
N ILE A 29 11.61 6.97 0.80
CA ILE A 29 10.48 7.09 -0.13
C ILE A 29 9.15 7.33 0.61
N MET A 30 8.88 6.61 1.70
CA MET A 30 7.64 6.77 2.45
C MET A 30 7.58 8.13 3.17
N THR A 31 8.71 8.61 3.70
CA THR A 31 8.81 9.92 4.36
C THR A 31 8.55 11.04 3.36
N GLY A 32 9.26 11.04 2.22
CA GLY A 32 9.05 12.06 1.18
C GLY A 32 7.63 12.03 0.59
N ARG A 33 6.98 10.87 0.55
CA ARG A 33 5.56 10.76 0.19
C ARG A 33 4.66 11.38 1.26
N ARG A 34 4.89 11.08 2.55
CA ARG A 34 4.10 11.61 3.66
C ARG A 34 4.19 13.12 3.76
N GLU A 35 5.38 13.70 3.59
CA GLU A 35 5.60 15.16 3.62
C GLU A 35 4.78 15.90 2.55
N ARG A 36 4.64 15.29 1.36
CA ARG A 36 3.83 15.81 0.25
C ARG A 36 2.36 15.40 0.33
N SER A 37 1.98 14.55 1.28
CA SER A 37 0.62 14.07 1.43
C SER A 37 -0.26 15.10 2.13
N ARG A 38 -1.48 15.28 1.63
CA ARG A 38 -2.52 16.11 2.22
C ARG A 38 -3.81 15.30 2.26
N ALA A 39 -4.41 15.23 3.44
CA ALA A 39 -5.67 14.54 3.66
C ALA A 39 -6.74 15.53 4.11
N SER A 40 -7.95 15.38 3.58
CA SER A 40 -9.10 16.17 4.00
C SER A 40 -10.39 15.36 3.90
N VAL A 41 -11.44 15.82 4.58
CA VAL A 41 -12.79 15.28 4.42
C VAL A 41 -13.56 16.29 3.59
N GLU A 42 -14.02 15.87 2.42
CA GLU A 42 -14.71 16.73 1.46
C GLU A 42 -16.10 16.19 1.17
N SER A 43 -17.03 17.10 0.91
CA SER A 43 -18.36 16.69 0.45
C SER A 43 -18.27 16.13 -0.97
N THR A 44 -18.99 15.05 -1.25
CA THR A 44 -19.12 14.47 -2.59
C THR A 44 -19.61 15.48 -3.63
N ARG A 45 -20.44 16.44 -3.21
CA ARG A 45 -20.96 17.51 -4.09
C ARG A 45 -19.90 18.55 -4.47
N ALA A 46 -18.82 18.65 -3.69
CA ALA A 46 -17.69 19.55 -3.97
C ALA A 46 -16.62 18.90 -4.86
N LEU A 47 -16.85 17.66 -5.29
CA LEU A 47 -15.97 16.93 -6.19
C LEU A 47 -16.49 17.04 -7.62
N THR A 48 -15.57 17.28 -8.54
CA THR A 48 -15.86 17.25 -9.97
C THR A 48 -14.79 16.42 -10.67
N VAL A 49 -15.21 15.39 -11.40
CA VAL A 49 -14.34 14.61 -12.28
C VAL A 49 -14.24 15.36 -13.60
N VAL A 50 -13.03 15.61 -14.08
CA VAL A 50 -12.74 16.37 -15.30
C VAL A 50 -11.88 15.51 -16.23
N PRO A 51 -12.22 15.37 -17.52
CA PRO A 51 -11.34 14.69 -18.47
C PRO A 51 -10.08 15.51 -18.75
N ASP A 52 -8.96 14.83 -18.99
CA ASP A 52 -7.76 15.46 -19.53
C ASP A 52 -7.98 15.79 -21.02
N GLU A 53 -8.22 17.06 -21.33
CA GLU A 53 -8.40 17.51 -22.71
C GLU A 53 -7.09 17.48 -23.51
N SER A 54 -5.94 17.49 -22.84
CA SER A 54 -4.62 17.45 -23.47
C SER A 54 -4.18 16.04 -23.85
N ASP A 55 -4.78 15.01 -23.26
CA ASP A 55 -4.48 13.60 -23.57
C ASP A 55 -5.02 13.20 -24.96
N PRO A 56 -4.16 12.91 -25.94
CA PRO A 56 -4.59 12.50 -27.29
C PRO A 56 -5.42 11.22 -27.28
N MET A 57 -5.25 10.36 -26.27
CA MET A 57 -6.02 9.12 -26.12
C MET A 57 -7.36 9.33 -25.43
N ARG A 58 -7.63 10.52 -24.87
CA ARG A 58 -8.82 10.87 -24.09
C ARG A 58 -9.10 9.87 -22.95
N ARG A 59 -8.07 9.49 -22.21
CA ARG A 59 -8.12 8.54 -21.08
C ARG A 59 -7.75 9.17 -19.75
N GLY A 60 -6.99 10.26 -19.77
CA GLY A 60 -6.66 11.03 -18.58
C GLY A 60 -7.93 11.57 -17.89
N LEU A 61 -7.93 11.48 -16.57
CA LEU A 61 -9.00 11.98 -15.71
C LEU A 61 -8.34 12.70 -14.54
N TYR A 62 -8.99 13.77 -14.08
CA TYR A 62 -8.62 14.49 -12.88
C TYR A 62 -9.81 14.58 -11.94
N LEU A 63 -9.54 14.56 -10.64
CA LEU A 63 -10.48 14.96 -9.61
C LEU A 63 -10.18 16.40 -9.21
N GLY A 64 -11.11 17.30 -9.52
CA GLY A 64 -11.15 18.66 -9.00
C GLY A 64 -11.91 18.71 -7.68
N ILE A 65 -11.39 19.50 -6.75
CA ILE A 65 -12.01 19.74 -5.44
C ILE A 65 -12.27 21.25 -5.32
N GLU A 66 -13.51 21.63 -4.99
CA GLU A 66 -13.92 23.04 -4.94
C GLU A 66 -13.59 23.73 -3.60
N ARG A 67 -13.48 22.96 -2.51
CA ARG A 67 -13.33 23.48 -1.14
C ARG A 67 -12.23 22.74 -0.39
N GLY A 68 -11.86 23.27 0.78
CA GLY A 68 -10.87 22.65 1.66
C GLY A 68 -9.41 22.89 1.22
N PRO A 69 -8.45 22.21 1.87
CA PRO A 69 -7.02 22.43 1.65
C PRO A 69 -6.53 21.97 0.27
N LEU A 70 -7.35 21.22 -0.46
CA LEU A 70 -7.09 20.74 -1.82
C LEU A 70 -7.87 21.55 -2.88
N ALA A 71 -8.52 22.65 -2.47
CA ALA A 71 -9.28 23.49 -3.39
C ALA A 71 -8.43 24.01 -4.55
N GLY A 72 -8.95 23.91 -5.77
CA GLY A 72 -8.26 24.36 -6.98
C GLY A 72 -7.15 23.43 -7.48
N GLN A 73 -6.91 22.30 -6.82
CA GLN A 73 -6.04 21.25 -7.33
C GLN A 73 -6.78 20.35 -8.32
N LEU A 74 -6.09 19.92 -9.37
CA LEU A 74 -6.50 18.81 -10.24
C LEU A 74 -5.65 17.60 -9.88
N LEU A 75 -6.31 16.54 -9.39
CA LEU A 75 -5.63 15.36 -8.87
C LEU A 75 -5.81 14.18 -9.82
N ALA A 76 -4.72 13.65 -10.38
CA ALA A 76 -4.77 12.44 -11.20
C ALA A 76 -5.04 11.22 -10.30
N PRO A 77 -6.12 10.46 -10.47
CA PRO A 77 -6.42 9.32 -9.63
C PRO A 77 -5.48 8.16 -9.92
N THR A 78 -4.89 7.59 -8.87
CA THR A 78 -4.18 6.30 -8.98
C THR A 78 -5.17 5.19 -9.34
N HIS A 79 -4.65 4.02 -9.72
CA HIS A 79 -5.51 2.88 -10.03
C HIS A 79 -6.43 2.52 -8.85
N GLN A 80 -5.92 2.58 -7.62
CA GLN A 80 -6.70 2.36 -6.41
C GLN A 80 -7.77 3.44 -6.21
N ALA A 81 -7.37 4.72 -6.27
CA ALA A 81 -8.29 5.83 -6.04
C ALA A 81 -9.41 5.90 -7.07
N PHE A 82 -9.12 5.61 -8.34
CA PHE A 82 -10.15 5.53 -9.38
C PHE A 82 -11.18 4.44 -9.07
N GLY A 83 -10.73 3.26 -8.63
CA GLY A 83 -11.62 2.18 -8.21
C GLY A 83 -12.49 2.59 -7.02
N GLN A 84 -11.93 3.35 -6.09
CA GLN A 84 -12.68 3.90 -4.96
C GLN A 84 -13.70 4.92 -5.42
N ILE A 85 -13.34 5.94 -6.22
CA ILE A 85 -14.30 6.92 -6.78
C ILE A 85 -15.46 6.22 -7.50
N CYS A 86 -15.17 5.21 -8.34
CA CYS A 86 -16.21 4.45 -9.02
C CYS A 86 -17.14 3.73 -8.03
N SER A 87 -16.58 3.13 -6.98
CA SER A 87 -17.35 2.44 -5.94
C SER A 87 -18.16 3.41 -5.07
N LEU A 88 -17.67 4.65 -4.92
CA LEU A 88 -18.40 5.74 -4.28
C LEU A 88 -19.55 6.22 -5.17
N ALA A 89 -19.37 6.30 -6.49
CA ALA A 89 -20.38 6.74 -7.43
C ALA A 89 -21.51 5.72 -7.62
N ALA A 90 -21.21 4.43 -7.74
CA ALA A 90 -22.22 3.40 -7.99
C ALA A 90 -21.89 2.06 -7.31
N THR A 91 -22.95 1.34 -6.91
CA THR A 91 -22.87 -0.03 -6.40
C THR A 91 -23.77 -0.93 -7.26
N PRO A 92 -23.23 -1.94 -7.98
CA PRO A 92 -21.83 -2.35 -8.05
C PRO A 92 -20.91 -1.31 -8.74
N SER A 93 -19.62 -1.36 -8.43
CA SER A 93 -18.62 -0.42 -8.96
C SER A 93 -18.36 -0.61 -10.46
N PRO A 94 -18.44 0.45 -11.29
CA PRO A 94 -18.20 0.37 -12.73
C PRO A 94 -16.72 0.39 -13.13
N ALA A 95 -15.78 0.38 -12.17
CA ALA A 95 -14.35 0.58 -12.44
C ALA A 95 -13.78 -0.41 -13.46
N SER A 96 -14.10 -1.70 -13.34
CA SER A 96 -13.62 -2.73 -14.28
C SER A 96 -14.19 -2.52 -15.67
N TYR A 97 -15.49 -2.22 -15.78
CA TYR A 97 -16.14 -1.93 -17.06
C TYR A 97 -15.47 -0.76 -17.79
N PHE A 98 -15.22 0.36 -17.07
CA PHE A 98 -14.55 1.53 -17.65
C PHE A 98 -13.14 1.21 -18.17
N ARG A 99 -12.37 0.41 -17.41
CA ARG A 99 -11.01 0.00 -17.79
C ARG A 99 -10.98 -0.96 -18.97
N GLU A 100 -11.78 -2.03 -18.90
CA GLU A 100 -11.79 -3.12 -19.88
C GLU A 100 -12.39 -2.68 -21.21
N SER A 101 -13.49 -1.91 -21.16
CA SER A 101 -14.16 -1.40 -22.36
C SER A 101 -13.48 -0.16 -22.95
N ARG A 102 -12.41 0.34 -22.29
CA ARG A 102 -11.63 1.52 -22.71
C ARG A 102 -12.53 2.73 -22.99
N VAL A 103 -13.47 2.97 -22.07
CA VAL A 103 -14.43 4.06 -22.20
C VAL A 103 -13.69 5.40 -22.19
N PRO A 104 -13.99 6.35 -23.11
CA PRO A 104 -13.38 7.67 -23.10
C PRO A 104 -13.62 8.43 -21.79
N ALA A 105 -12.61 9.17 -21.34
CA ALA A 105 -12.63 9.97 -20.12
C ALA A 105 -13.82 10.93 -20.02
N PRO A 106 -14.28 11.63 -21.09
CA PRO A 106 -15.46 12.49 -20.99
C PRO A 106 -16.72 11.74 -20.56
N ILE A 107 -16.93 10.53 -21.08
CA ILE A 107 -18.10 9.70 -20.73
C ILE A 107 -17.98 9.22 -19.28
N ILE A 108 -16.78 8.82 -18.85
CA ILE A 108 -16.53 8.43 -17.46
C ILE A 108 -16.80 9.61 -16.52
N ALA A 109 -16.30 10.80 -16.86
CA ALA A 109 -16.48 12.01 -16.07
C ALA A 109 -17.96 12.36 -15.91
N ASP A 110 -18.74 12.39 -16.99
CA ASP A 110 -20.17 12.67 -16.96
C ASP A 110 -20.93 11.65 -16.09
N ALA A 111 -20.66 10.36 -16.29
CA ALA A 111 -21.30 9.30 -15.53
C ALA A 111 -20.98 9.39 -14.03
N LEU A 112 -19.71 9.63 -13.66
CA LEU A 112 -19.29 9.76 -12.27
C LEU A 112 -19.85 11.03 -11.64
N ASN A 113 -19.79 12.18 -12.32
CA ASN A 113 -20.32 13.45 -11.83
C ASN A 113 -21.83 13.39 -11.56
N TYR A 114 -22.60 12.76 -12.45
CA TYR A 114 -24.03 12.58 -12.24
C TYR A 114 -24.30 11.73 -10.99
N ASN A 115 -23.63 10.59 -10.87
CA ASN A 115 -23.88 9.66 -9.77
C ASN A 115 -23.38 10.17 -8.41
N LEU A 116 -22.22 10.84 -8.38
CA LEU A 116 -21.70 11.47 -7.16
C LEU A 116 -22.62 12.57 -6.63
N ARG A 117 -23.37 13.25 -7.50
CA ARG A 117 -24.30 14.33 -7.12
C ARG A 117 -25.69 13.84 -6.77
N PHE A 118 -26.24 12.87 -7.50
CA PHE A 118 -27.68 12.56 -7.47
C PHE A 118 -28.04 11.16 -6.97
N THR A 119 -27.12 10.19 -7.03
CA THR A 119 -27.46 8.78 -6.74
C THR A 119 -27.11 8.38 -5.30
N ARG A 120 -26.34 9.19 -4.57
CA ARG A 120 -25.71 8.78 -3.31
C ARG A 120 -26.26 9.47 -2.07
N GLU A 121 -26.42 8.70 -0.99
CA GLU A 121 -26.82 9.17 0.36
C GLU A 121 -25.64 9.61 1.26
N VAL A 122 -24.39 9.23 0.93
CA VAL A 122 -23.20 9.59 1.71
C VAL A 122 -22.67 10.94 1.24
N GLU A 123 -22.75 11.95 2.12
CA GLU A 123 -22.42 13.33 1.78
C GLU A 123 -20.91 13.65 1.86
N ASP A 124 -20.13 12.90 2.64
CA ASP A 124 -18.71 13.17 2.91
C ASP A 124 -17.79 12.00 2.56
N ILE A 125 -16.60 12.30 2.05
CA ILE A 125 -15.53 11.33 1.78
C ILE A 125 -14.18 11.81 2.30
N GLY A 126 -13.33 10.86 2.71
CA GLY A 126 -11.94 11.13 3.07
C GLY A 126 -11.04 11.07 1.84
N VAL A 127 -10.50 12.19 1.42
CA VAL A 127 -9.56 12.32 0.31
C VAL A 127 -8.13 12.27 0.82
N LEU A 128 -7.28 11.51 0.14
CA LEU A 128 -5.82 11.56 0.30
C LEU A 128 -5.20 11.93 -1.04
N ALA A 129 -4.41 13.01 -1.05
CA ALA A 129 -3.66 13.45 -2.21
C ALA A 129 -2.16 13.52 -1.89
N THR A 130 -1.32 13.24 -2.87
CA THR A 130 0.11 13.57 -2.86
C THR A 130 0.30 14.73 -3.80
N LEU A 131 0.84 15.85 -3.33
CA LEU A 131 1.08 17.02 -4.20
C LEU A 131 2.39 16.84 -4.99
N GLY A 132 2.35 17.24 -6.26
CA GLY A 132 3.52 17.24 -7.14
C GLY A 132 4.48 18.38 -6.80
N ASP A 133 5.76 18.22 -7.16
CA ASP A 133 6.72 19.32 -7.10
C ASP A 133 6.48 20.29 -8.26
N ALA A 134 6.62 21.59 -8.00
CA ALA A 134 6.27 22.66 -8.94
C ALA A 134 7.16 22.75 -10.20
N ASP A 135 8.14 21.85 -10.39
CA ASP A 135 9.29 22.04 -11.29
C ASP A 135 9.49 20.88 -12.30
N ASN A 136 8.40 20.33 -12.83
CA ASN A 136 8.45 19.38 -13.95
C ASN A 136 7.92 20.05 -15.23
N SER A 137 8.67 19.85 -16.32
CA SER A 137 8.64 20.60 -17.59
C SER A 137 7.38 20.40 -18.47
N LEU A 138 6.22 20.11 -17.88
CA LEU A 138 4.98 19.75 -18.60
C LEU A 138 3.87 20.82 -18.53
N GLY A 139 4.09 21.98 -17.90
CA GLY A 139 3.21 23.17 -18.06
C GLY A 139 1.78 23.06 -17.49
N VAL A 140 1.45 21.94 -16.85
CA VAL A 140 0.36 21.72 -15.90
C VAL A 140 1.05 21.51 -14.54
N PRO A 141 0.44 21.71 -13.35
CA PRO A 141 1.04 21.21 -12.10
C PRO A 141 1.19 19.69 -12.23
N ALA A 142 2.30 19.21 -12.77
CA ALA A 142 2.48 17.79 -12.99
C ALA A 142 2.74 17.17 -11.61
N GLY A 143 1.98 16.14 -11.29
CA GLY A 143 2.32 15.23 -10.19
C GLY A 143 1.47 15.34 -8.93
N SER A 144 0.38 16.11 -8.93
CA SER A 144 -0.62 15.97 -7.85
C SER A 144 -1.50 14.75 -8.12
N GLU A 145 -1.35 13.73 -7.28
CA GLU A 145 -2.05 12.45 -7.41
C GLU A 145 -3.12 12.31 -6.33
N LEU A 146 -4.31 11.86 -6.72
CA LEU A 146 -5.29 11.35 -5.78
C LEU A 146 -4.94 9.90 -5.45
N ARG A 147 -4.55 9.67 -4.21
CA ARG A 147 -4.10 8.37 -3.67
C ARG A 147 -5.24 7.53 -3.13
N ALA A 148 -6.24 8.17 -2.52
CA ALA A 148 -7.37 7.47 -1.96
C ALA A 148 -8.63 8.35 -1.87
N ALA A 149 -9.78 7.71 -2.02
CA ALA A 149 -11.11 8.23 -1.74
C ALA A 149 -11.81 7.27 -0.77
N THR A 150 -11.49 7.41 0.51
CA THR A 150 -11.97 6.56 1.62
C THR A 150 -13.24 7.11 2.28
N GLY A 151 -13.79 6.40 3.27
CA GLY A 151 -14.84 6.95 4.12
C GLY A 151 -14.32 8.05 5.08
N PRO A 152 -15.18 8.98 5.53
CA PRO A 152 -14.77 10.11 6.37
C PRO A 152 -14.25 9.69 7.76
N ALA A 153 -14.61 8.49 8.22
CA ALA A 153 -14.17 7.93 9.50
C ALA A 153 -12.90 7.06 9.40
N TYR A 154 -12.24 7.03 8.24
CA TYR A 154 -11.03 6.23 8.03
C TYR A 154 -9.85 6.83 8.80
N GLY A 155 -9.41 6.14 9.86
CA GLY A 155 -8.24 6.54 10.63
C GLY A 155 -6.97 6.00 9.98
N ARG A 156 -6.23 6.89 9.35
CA ARG A 156 -5.05 6.57 8.55
C ARG A 156 -3.84 6.36 9.42
N ILE A 157 -3.28 5.15 9.34
CA ILE A 157 -1.96 4.82 9.87
C ILE A 157 -1.02 4.90 8.67
N TRP A 158 -0.01 5.77 8.75
CA TRP A 158 0.87 6.04 7.62
C TRP A 158 1.90 4.92 7.47
N ASP A 159 2.20 4.56 6.22
CA ASP A 159 3.25 3.58 5.94
C ASP A 159 4.61 4.08 6.46
N ALA A 160 4.85 5.40 6.40
CA ALA A 160 6.07 6.02 6.93
C ALA A 160 6.24 5.81 8.44
N ASP A 161 5.19 5.99 9.25
CA ASP A 161 5.26 5.77 10.71
C ASP A 161 5.66 4.32 11.04
N ILE A 162 5.14 3.36 10.27
CA ILE A 162 5.43 1.94 10.45
C ILE A 162 6.88 1.65 10.07
N VAL A 163 7.34 2.15 8.93
CA VAL A 163 8.72 1.96 8.47
C VAL A 163 9.70 2.64 9.43
N ASP A 164 9.39 3.84 9.94
CA ASP A 164 10.18 4.52 10.96
C ASP A 164 10.36 3.67 12.22
N ALA A 165 9.26 3.09 12.73
CA ALA A 165 9.31 2.20 13.89
C ALA A 165 10.10 0.91 13.61
N LEU A 166 10.04 0.38 12.38
CA LEU A 166 10.85 -0.77 11.96
C LEU A 166 12.34 -0.41 11.88
N VAL A 167 12.69 0.75 11.34
CA VAL A 167 14.07 1.25 11.26
C VAL A 167 14.64 1.49 12.65
N GLU A 168 13.89 2.15 13.54
CA GLU A 168 14.31 2.39 14.92
C GLU A 168 14.62 1.08 15.65
N ARG A 169 13.82 0.04 15.41
CA ARG A 169 13.95 -1.24 16.13
C ARG A 169 14.92 -2.23 15.50
N PHE A 170 15.03 -2.24 14.17
CA PHE A 170 15.75 -3.28 13.42
C PHE A 170 16.86 -2.74 12.51
N GLY A 171 17.05 -1.42 12.47
CA GLY A 171 18.06 -0.76 11.64
C GLY A 171 17.71 -0.81 10.16
N ASP A 172 18.70 -1.11 9.32
CA ASP A 172 18.54 -1.18 7.86
C ASP A 172 17.74 -2.40 7.37
N GLY A 173 17.44 -3.37 8.24
CA GLY A 173 16.80 -4.63 7.88
C GLY A 173 17.67 -5.54 7.00
N VAL A 174 18.99 -5.33 6.99
CA VAL A 174 19.96 -6.10 6.17
C VAL A 174 21.18 -6.54 7.00
N SER A 175 21.75 -5.63 7.78
CA SER A 175 22.99 -5.82 8.52
C SER A 175 22.78 -6.56 9.85
N GLY A 176 21.63 -6.33 10.50
CA GLY A 176 21.29 -6.86 11.81
C GLY A 176 20.82 -8.32 11.84
N HIS A 177 20.38 -8.75 13.02
CA HIS A 177 19.82 -10.10 13.23
C HIS A 177 18.45 -10.25 12.58
N TRP A 178 17.57 -9.26 12.79
CA TRP A 178 16.31 -9.15 12.07
C TRP A 178 16.56 -8.50 10.73
N ARG A 179 16.41 -9.28 9.66
CA ARG A 179 16.76 -8.84 8.30
C ARG A 179 15.86 -9.49 7.25
N VAL A 180 15.95 -9.03 6.01
CA VAL A 180 15.43 -9.76 4.85
C VAL A 180 15.94 -11.20 4.91
N PRO A 181 15.05 -12.21 4.87
CA PRO A 181 15.41 -13.60 5.02
C PRO A 181 16.31 -14.06 3.87
N GLY A 182 17.21 -14.97 4.21
CA GLY A 182 18.08 -15.65 3.28
C GLY A 182 17.36 -16.68 2.41
N GLU A 183 18.16 -17.36 1.60
CA GLU A 183 17.71 -18.44 0.73
C GLU A 183 18.17 -19.77 1.29
N PHE A 184 17.21 -20.62 1.66
CA PHE A 184 17.45 -21.90 2.31
C PHE A 184 18.30 -21.77 3.59
N GLY A 185 18.11 -20.67 4.33
CA GLY A 185 18.85 -20.35 5.55
C GLY A 185 20.23 -19.72 5.32
N ASN A 186 20.65 -19.52 4.06
CA ASN A 186 21.91 -18.85 3.76
C ASN A 186 21.70 -17.36 3.59
N ARG A 187 22.54 -16.55 4.25
CA ARG A 187 22.51 -15.09 4.11
C ARG A 187 22.79 -14.70 2.66
N ILE A 188 22.03 -13.71 2.18
CA ILE A 188 22.12 -13.20 0.80
C ILE A 188 22.49 -11.71 0.81
N THR A 189 23.06 -11.26 -0.30
CA THR A 189 23.08 -9.83 -0.63
C THR A 189 21.71 -9.44 -1.18
N VAL A 190 21.06 -8.47 -0.55
CA VAL A 190 19.70 -8.06 -0.92
C VAL A 190 19.71 -7.28 -2.23
N THR A 191 18.83 -7.67 -3.15
CA THR A 191 18.55 -7.00 -4.42
C THR A 191 17.03 -6.88 -4.61
N GLN A 192 16.60 -6.10 -5.59
CA GLN A 192 15.16 -6.02 -5.94
C GLN A 192 14.57 -7.38 -6.35
N GLU A 193 15.39 -8.33 -6.81
CA GLU A 193 14.92 -9.65 -7.23
C GLU A 193 14.68 -10.59 -6.05
N ASN A 194 15.33 -10.37 -4.91
CA ASN A 194 15.29 -11.29 -3.77
C ASN A 194 14.77 -10.63 -2.47
N THR A 195 14.39 -9.37 -2.50
CA THR A 195 13.86 -8.68 -1.32
C THR A 195 12.48 -9.22 -0.87
N THR A 196 12.15 -8.89 0.37
CA THR A 196 10.85 -9.11 1.00
C THR A 196 10.26 -7.82 1.57
N LEU A 197 10.78 -6.67 1.12
CA LEU A 197 10.35 -5.32 1.46
C LEU A 197 9.60 -4.74 0.26
N PHE A 198 8.30 -4.53 0.42
CA PHE A 198 7.41 -4.09 -0.65
C PHE A 198 6.56 -2.91 -0.20
N ALA A 199 6.37 -1.94 -1.08
CA ALA A 199 5.34 -0.91 -0.90
C ALA A 199 4.97 -0.29 -2.23
N SER A 200 3.69 0.04 -2.37
CA SER A 200 3.15 0.64 -3.58
C SER A 200 2.39 1.92 -3.30
N ASP A 201 1.60 2.35 -4.27
CA ASP A 201 0.58 3.37 -4.08
C ASP A 201 -0.61 2.94 -3.21
N ARG A 202 -0.75 1.63 -2.97
CA ARG A 202 -1.91 1.02 -2.37
C ARG A 202 -1.64 0.47 -0.97
N ASP A 203 -0.58 -0.31 -0.81
CA ASP A 203 -0.27 -1.00 0.44
C ASP A 203 1.23 -1.32 0.56
N MET A 204 1.69 -1.58 1.79
CA MET A 204 3.03 -2.05 2.11
C MET A 204 3.02 -3.45 2.73
N PHE A 205 4.13 -4.17 2.55
CA PHE A 205 4.43 -5.44 3.18
C PHE A 205 5.92 -5.57 3.48
N VAL A 206 6.26 -5.92 4.71
CA VAL A 206 7.62 -6.18 5.16
C VAL A 206 7.68 -7.57 5.78
N PHE A 207 8.67 -8.36 5.40
CA PHE A 207 9.02 -9.59 6.10
C PHE A 207 10.49 -9.55 6.53
N LEU A 208 10.72 -9.58 7.84
CA LEU A 208 12.04 -9.77 8.42
C LEU A 208 12.08 -11.09 9.21
N ALA A 209 13.26 -11.67 9.27
CA ALA A 209 13.54 -12.90 10.01
C ALA A 209 14.85 -12.80 10.79
N ASP A 210 14.90 -13.53 11.90
CA ASP A 210 16.11 -13.87 12.64
C ASP A 210 16.43 -15.35 12.40
N GLU A 211 17.32 -15.58 11.44
CA GLU A 211 17.76 -16.93 11.02
C GLU A 211 19.03 -17.39 11.74
N ASP A 212 19.73 -16.48 12.43
CA ASP A 212 21.00 -16.80 13.13
C ASP A 212 20.73 -17.39 14.52
N ARG A 213 19.68 -16.91 15.20
CA ARG A 213 19.33 -17.34 16.57
C ARG A 213 18.12 -18.26 16.55
N ARG A 214 18.33 -19.46 16.00
CA ARG A 214 17.29 -20.49 15.88
C ARG A 214 16.92 -21.07 17.25
N ILE A 215 15.67 -21.45 17.40
CA ILE A 215 15.10 -22.06 18.60
C ILE A 215 15.05 -23.57 18.39
N GLU A 216 15.60 -24.34 19.33
CA GLU A 216 15.43 -25.79 19.36
C GLU A 216 14.01 -26.14 19.79
N VAL A 217 13.31 -26.89 18.95
CA VAL A 217 11.96 -27.38 19.23
C VAL A 217 12.04 -28.89 19.50
N PRO A 218 11.73 -29.34 20.73
CA PRO A 218 11.67 -30.76 21.07
C PRO A 218 10.71 -31.53 20.17
N ASP A 219 11.02 -32.79 19.88
CA ASP A 219 10.18 -33.72 19.11
C ASP A 219 9.89 -33.29 17.65
N ARG A 220 10.58 -32.26 17.15
CA ARG A 220 10.52 -31.84 15.76
C ARG A 220 11.52 -32.66 14.93
N ARG A 221 11.03 -33.46 13.96
CA ARG A 221 11.83 -34.34 13.07
C ARG A 221 12.64 -35.44 13.80
N ASN A 222 11.98 -36.27 14.61
CA ASN A 222 12.58 -37.44 15.30
C ASN A 222 13.70 -37.08 16.30
N GLY A 223 13.52 -36.03 17.10
CA GLY A 223 14.38 -35.76 18.27
C GLY A 223 14.51 -34.28 18.60
N SER A 224 15.13 -33.50 17.71
CA SER A 224 15.30 -32.05 17.84
C SER A 224 15.35 -31.39 16.46
N GLY A 225 14.60 -30.31 16.28
CA GLY A 225 14.63 -29.50 15.07
C GLY A 225 14.70 -28.03 15.41
N SER A 226 15.60 -27.29 14.77
CA SER A 226 15.76 -25.86 15.01
C SER A 226 14.90 -25.02 14.06
N MET A 227 14.30 -23.95 14.56
CA MET A 227 13.46 -23.04 13.80
C MET A 227 13.94 -21.59 13.90
N ALA A 228 13.88 -20.88 12.78
CA ALA A 228 14.07 -19.44 12.74
C ALA A 228 12.79 -18.71 13.18
N ARG A 229 12.92 -17.44 13.58
CA ARG A 229 11.79 -16.56 13.90
C ARG A 229 11.54 -15.61 12.75
N GLY A 230 10.29 -15.43 12.36
CA GLY A 230 9.90 -14.50 11.31
C GLY A 230 8.69 -13.67 11.72
N PHE A 231 8.60 -12.47 11.16
CA PHE A 231 7.36 -11.72 11.24
C PHE A 231 7.04 -10.98 9.95
N PHE A 232 5.76 -10.83 9.67
CA PHE A 232 5.21 -9.98 8.62
C PHE A 232 4.64 -8.71 9.25
N VAL A 233 4.77 -7.60 8.54
CA VAL A 233 4.00 -6.38 8.77
C VAL A 233 3.38 -5.97 7.46
N TRP A 234 2.11 -5.61 7.46
CA TRP A 234 1.45 -5.01 6.31
C TRP A 234 0.55 -3.88 6.75
N ASN A 235 0.36 -2.91 5.86
CA ASN A 235 -0.52 -1.78 6.09
C ASN A 235 -1.01 -1.24 4.75
N SER A 236 -2.09 -0.48 4.79
CA SER A 236 -2.53 0.30 3.66
C SER A 236 -3.08 1.60 4.17
N GLU A 237 -2.38 2.70 3.94
CA GLU A 237 -2.87 4.05 4.26
C GLU A 237 -4.02 4.52 3.33
N THR A 238 -4.28 3.78 2.24
CA THR A 238 -5.30 4.08 1.23
C THR A 238 -6.56 3.24 1.35
N GLY A 239 -6.63 2.28 2.28
CA GLY A 239 -7.83 1.50 2.56
C GLY A 239 -7.98 0.18 1.79
N ASP A 240 -6.90 -0.39 1.27
CA ASP A 240 -6.90 -1.74 0.67
C ASP A 240 -6.81 -2.86 1.71
N LYS A 241 -6.09 -2.61 2.81
CA LYS A 241 -5.82 -3.58 3.88
C LYS A 241 -5.96 -2.95 5.26
N THR A 242 -5.91 -3.81 6.27
CA THR A 242 -5.72 -3.41 7.67
C THR A 242 -4.24 -3.27 7.97
N LEU A 243 -3.88 -2.55 9.03
CA LEU A 243 -2.60 -2.76 9.68
C LEU A 243 -2.62 -4.15 10.31
N GLY A 244 -1.58 -4.95 10.08
CA GLY A 244 -1.42 -6.18 10.82
C GLY A 244 0.01 -6.67 10.91
N LEU A 245 0.23 -7.50 11.93
CA LEU A 245 1.49 -8.15 12.23
C LEU A 245 1.25 -9.65 12.38
N GLY A 246 2.03 -10.46 11.69
CA GLY A 246 2.00 -11.91 11.82
C GLY A 246 3.35 -12.42 12.30
N PHE A 247 3.40 -13.13 13.43
CA PHE A 247 4.61 -13.70 14.01
C PHE A 247 4.58 -15.22 13.88
N PHE A 248 5.71 -15.83 13.57
CA PHE A 248 5.79 -17.28 13.39
C PHE A 248 7.21 -17.82 13.56
N LEU A 249 7.28 -19.13 13.78
CA LEU A 249 8.50 -19.89 13.62
C LEU A 249 8.51 -20.54 12.23
N PHE A 250 9.68 -20.72 11.62
CA PHE A 250 9.81 -21.43 10.35
C PHE A 250 11.13 -22.21 10.20
N ASP A 251 11.20 -23.11 9.23
CA ASP A 251 12.42 -23.88 8.95
C ASP A 251 13.37 -23.08 8.03
N TYR A 252 12.90 -22.69 6.86
CA TYR A 252 13.66 -21.88 5.90
C TYR A 252 12.74 -21.13 4.93
N VAL A 253 13.28 -20.13 4.24
CA VAL A 253 12.64 -19.45 3.11
C VAL A 253 13.30 -19.91 1.81
N CYS A 254 12.54 -20.27 0.77
CA CYS A 254 13.13 -20.62 -0.53
C CYS A 254 13.26 -19.40 -1.45
N GLN A 255 13.89 -19.57 -2.61
CA GLN A 255 14.12 -18.49 -3.59
C GLN A 255 12.85 -17.75 -4.04
N ASN A 256 11.72 -18.44 -4.08
CA ASN A 256 10.41 -17.88 -4.41
C ASN A 256 9.73 -17.17 -3.21
N ARG A 257 10.49 -16.87 -2.14
CA ARG A 257 10.01 -16.29 -0.87
C ARG A 257 8.89 -17.08 -0.19
N ILE A 258 8.81 -18.38 -0.43
CA ILE A 258 7.88 -19.28 0.29
C ILE A 258 8.51 -19.63 1.62
N VAL A 259 7.73 -19.49 2.70
CA VAL A 259 8.17 -19.86 4.05
C VAL A 259 7.77 -21.31 4.32
N TRP A 260 8.76 -22.16 4.54
CA TRP A 260 8.59 -23.59 4.73
C TRP A 260 8.68 -23.98 6.19
N GLY A 261 7.93 -25.03 6.57
CA GLY A 261 7.97 -25.57 7.93
C GLY A 261 7.46 -24.57 8.98
N THR A 262 6.44 -23.79 8.64
CA THR A 262 5.90 -22.79 9.56
C THR A 262 5.22 -23.46 10.76
N ASP A 263 5.40 -22.87 11.94
CA ASP A 263 4.72 -23.24 13.17
C ASP A 263 4.40 -22.00 14.03
N GLN A 264 3.48 -22.15 14.99
CA GLN A 264 3.09 -21.12 15.96
C GLN A 264 2.72 -19.74 15.34
N TYR A 265 2.03 -19.75 14.19
CA TYR A 265 1.58 -18.51 13.56
C TYR A 265 0.55 -17.79 14.44
N THR A 266 0.88 -16.56 14.83
CA THR A 266 0.03 -15.67 15.64
C THR A 266 -0.10 -14.33 14.93
N GLU A 267 -1.29 -13.73 14.94
CA GLU A 267 -1.57 -12.53 14.18
C GLU A 267 -2.33 -11.49 15.01
N VAL A 268 -1.96 -10.22 14.84
CA VAL A 268 -2.65 -9.05 15.38
C VAL A 268 -3.06 -8.16 14.21
N ARG A 269 -4.32 -7.71 14.20
CA ARG A 269 -4.84 -6.80 13.17
C ARG A 269 -5.53 -5.59 13.81
N ILE A 270 -5.30 -4.42 13.23
CA ILE A 270 -5.94 -3.16 13.61
C ILE A 270 -6.70 -2.63 12.40
N ARG A 271 -8.01 -2.40 12.57
CA ARG A 271 -8.84 -1.77 11.53
C ARG A 271 -8.62 -0.27 11.54
N HIS A 272 -8.61 0.34 10.35
CA HIS A 272 -8.50 1.79 10.16
C HIS A 272 -9.79 2.55 10.51
N THR A 273 -10.14 2.57 11.80
CA THR A 273 -11.21 3.42 12.35
C THR A 273 -10.61 4.74 12.83
N LYS A 274 -11.44 5.77 13.07
CA LYS A 274 -10.98 7.12 13.45
C LYS A 274 -9.92 7.17 14.57
N GLY A 275 -10.02 6.29 15.58
CA GLY A 275 -9.06 6.20 16.69
C GLY A 275 -7.96 5.15 16.50
N ALA A 276 -7.81 4.56 15.31
CA ALA A 276 -6.75 3.60 15.01
C ALA A 276 -5.33 4.20 15.06
N PRO A 277 -5.10 5.47 14.66
CA PRO A 277 -3.77 6.08 14.80
C PRO A 277 -3.29 6.23 16.24
N ASP A 278 -4.22 6.30 17.21
CA ASP A 278 -3.91 6.48 18.63
C ASP A 278 -3.68 5.14 19.38
N ARG A 279 -3.88 3.99 18.71
CA ARG A 279 -3.80 2.64 19.30
C ARG A 279 -2.44 2.00 19.07
#